data_AF-A0A532BW18-F1
#
_entry.id   AF-A0A532BW18-F1
#
_cell.length_a   1.000
_cell.length_b   1.000
_cell.length_c   1.000
_cell.angle_alpha   90.00
_cell.angle_beta   90.00
_cell.angle_gamma   90.00
#
_symmetry.space_group_name_H-M   'P 1'
#
loop_
_entity.id
_entity.type
_entity.pdbx_description
1 polymer ?
#
loop_
_entity_poly.entity_id
_entity_poly.type
_entity_poly.pdbx_seq_one_letter_code
_entity_poly.pdbx_strand_id
1 'polypeptide(L)'
;MIVHWPKVFLLAAGAFFIALMCVLFPGGSWGKDNTIFQQFTQHISRQIHKDKQAFVQANTCVSWFYKAGKTPPPTAQGIVWTPASSSQLEVDCLRNYPSGMDDARNDLAKTQGLLSVSLTFYEFALVADRNDDAIYSPIELQDLLRSLTLSYHDAEPTLKQVAALTERFDSWYRDRNMDALMQGMSDLYERGYRVTPSDRVELDRVMG
;
A
#
# COMPACT_ATOMS: atom_id res chain seq x y z
N MET A 1 39.60 26.27 -77.72
CA MET A 1 39.66 27.10 -76.50
C MET A 1 39.08 26.28 -75.36
N ILE A 2 39.88 26.11 -74.31
CA ILE A 2 39.60 25.41 -73.05
C ILE A 2 38.88 26.37 -72.11
N VAL A 3 37.79 25.95 -71.45
CA VAL A 3 37.46 26.38 -70.07
C VAL A 3 36.80 25.21 -69.34
N HIS A 4 37.15 25.05 -68.07
CA HIS A 4 37.06 23.86 -67.23
C HIS A 4 36.10 24.12 -66.04
N TRP A 5 35.12 23.21 -65.81
CA TRP A 5 34.56 22.74 -64.52
C TRP A 5 33.84 23.72 -63.55
N PRO A 6 33.16 23.28 -62.46
CA PRO A 6 32.30 22.10 -62.22
C PRO A 6 30.99 22.48 -61.47
N LYS A 7 30.12 21.50 -61.15
CA LYS A 7 29.30 21.35 -59.90
C LYS A 7 28.29 20.22 -60.10
N VAL A 8 28.54 18.98 -59.65
CA VAL A 8 28.50 18.48 -58.25
C VAL A 8 27.08 18.55 -57.67
N PHE A 9 26.48 17.35 -57.61
CA PHE A 9 25.46 16.86 -56.67
C PHE A 9 24.07 17.51 -56.65
N LEU A 10 23.19 16.92 -57.48
CA LEU A 10 21.84 16.59 -57.04
C LEU A 10 21.89 15.63 -55.84
N LEU A 11 20.92 15.75 -54.93
CA LEU A 11 20.65 14.90 -53.75
C LEU A 11 21.29 15.36 -52.42
N ALA A 12 20.87 16.52 -51.90
CA ALA A 12 21.03 16.81 -50.46
C ALA A 12 19.96 17.76 -49.89
N ALA A 13 18.76 17.86 -50.48
CA ALA A 13 17.71 18.78 -50.01
C ALA A 13 16.53 18.09 -49.28
N GLY A 14 16.47 16.75 -49.29
CA GLY A 14 15.36 16.01 -48.65
C GLY A 14 15.62 15.54 -47.21
N ALA A 15 16.88 15.53 -46.76
CA ALA A 15 17.25 14.96 -45.45
C ALA A 15 17.34 16.00 -44.32
N PHE A 16 17.33 17.30 -44.64
CA PHE A 16 17.56 18.34 -43.63
C PHE A 16 16.29 18.84 -42.92
N PHE A 17 15.10 18.57 -43.47
CA PHE A 17 13.84 18.99 -42.85
C PHE A 17 13.31 18.03 -41.78
N ILE A 18 13.72 16.77 -41.79
CA ILE A 18 13.34 15.80 -40.75
C ILE A 18 14.23 15.92 -39.51
N ALA A 19 15.50 16.34 -39.67
CA ALA A 19 16.42 16.49 -38.55
C ALA A 19 16.15 17.75 -37.69
N LEU A 20 15.50 18.79 -38.23
CA LEU A 20 15.27 20.05 -37.49
C LEU A 20 13.97 20.05 -36.66
N MET A 21 13.02 19.15 -36.94
CA MET A 21 11.79 18.99 -36.15
C MET A 21 11.98 18.09 -34.91
N CYS A 22 13.16 17.49 -34.72
CA CYS A 22 13.50 16.72 -33.52
C CYS A 22 14.26 17.54 -32.46
N VAL A 23 14.59 18.82 -32.74
CA VAL A 23 15.36 19.67 -31.80
C VAL A 23 14.48 20.74 -31.14
N LEU A 24 13.25 20.96 -31.62
CA LEU A 24 12.31 21.95 -31.06
C LEU A 24 11.22 21.37 -30.16
N PHE A 25 11.14 20.04 -30.05
CA PHE A 25 10.48 19.40 -28.92
C PHE A 25 11.59 18.72 -28.12
N PRO A 26 12.11 19.35 -27.05
CA PRO A 26 12.72 18.54 -26.02
C PRO A 26 11.61 17.59 -25.60
N GLY A 27 11.77 16.31 -25.95
CA GLY A 27 10.84 15.28 -25.59
C GLY A 27 10.52 15.50 -24.12
N GLY A 28 9.28 15.87 -23.83
CA GLY A 28 8.81 15.89 -22.47
C GLY A 28 9.20 14.53 -21.91
N SER A 29 10.02 14.53 -20.87
CA SER A 29 10.32 13.32 -20.12
C SER A 29 9.06 12.90 -19.35
N TRP A 30 7.99 12.62 -20.08
CA TRP A 30 6.70 12.16 -19.57
C TRP A 30 6.76 10.65 -19.33
N GLY A 31 7.82 10.20 -18.67
CA GLY A 31 8.12 8.77 -18.53
C GLY A 31 9.16 8.42 -17.47
N LYS A 32 9.58 9.40 -16.65
CA LYS A 32 10.43 9.15 -15.46
C LYS A 32 9.81 9.60 -14.14
N ASP A 33 8.71 10.35 -14.19
CA ASP A 33 8.27 11.14 -13.06
C ASP A 33 6.91 10.66 -12.55
N ASN A 34 6.95 10.19 -11.30
CA ASN A 34 5.83 10.00 -10.36
C ASN A 34 5.33 8.58 -10.08
N THR A 35 6.24 7.68 -9.72
CA THR A 35 5.90 6.37 -9.10
C THR A 35 5.54 6.48 -7.61
N ILE A 36 5.28 7.67 -7.08
CA ILE A 36 5.10 7.89 -5.62
C ILE A 36 3.89 7.12 -5.11
N PHE A 37 2.75 7.28 -5.79
CA PHE A 37 1.52 6.55 -5.50
C PHE A 37 1.79 5.05 -5.41
N GLN A 38 2.38 4.49 -6.47
CA GLN A 38 2.67 3.06 -6.54
C GLN A 38 3.59 2.58 -5.41
N GLN A 39 4.72 3.24 -5.17
CA GLN A 39 5.67 2.81 -4.15
C GLN A 39 5.07 2.92 -2.73
N PHE A 40 4.31 3.98 -2.49
CA PHE A 40 3.68 4.22 -1.20
C PHE A 40 2.55 3.22 -0.91
N THR A 41 1.61 3.06 -1.83
CA THR A 41 0.51 2.08 -1.71
C THR A 41 1.02 0.64 -1.64
N GLN A 42 2.09 0.29 -2.36
CA GLN A 42 2.75 -1.01 -2.24
C GLN A 42 3.40 -1.24 -0.86
N HIS A 43 3.96 -0.19 -0.24
CA HIS A 43 4.48 -0.28 1.12
C HIS A 43 3.37 -0.62 2.13
N ILE A 44 2.26 0.13 2.07
CA ILE A 44 1.11 -0.10 2.95
C ILE A 44 0.49 -1.48 2.69
N SER A 45 0.29 -1.87 1.43
CA SER A 45 -0.24 -3.19 1.04
C SER A 45 0.59 -4.35 1.59
N ARG A 46 1.93 -4.23 1.57
CA ARG A 46 2.81 -5.24 2.19
C ARG A 46 2.59 -5.35 3.69
N GLN A 47 2.32 -4.23 4.37
CA GLN A 47 2.02 -4.24 5.80
C GLN A 47 0.63 -4.85 6.07
N ILE A 48 -0.39 -4.51 5.29
CA ILE A 48 -1.72 -5.13 5.37
C ILE A 48 -1.64 -6.65 5.25
N HIS A 49 -0.83 -7.16 4.33
CA HIS A 49 -0.65 -8.60 4.18
C HIS A 49 -0.07 -9.26 5.45
N LYS A 50 0.94 -8.63 6.08
CA LYS A 50 1.50 -9.10 7.36
C LYS A 50 0.46 -9.05 8.48
N ASP A 51 -0.29 -7.95 8.56
CA ASP A 51 -1.30 -7.76 9.61
C ASP A 51 -2.43 -8.78 9.48
N LYS A 52 -2.86 -9.10 8.25
CA LYS A 52 -3.82 -10.17 7.97
C LYS A 52 -3.32 -11.52 8.43
N GLN A 53 -2.07 -11.87 8.12
CA GLN A 53 -1.48 -13.14 8.54
C GLN A 53 -1.45 -13.25 10.08
N ALA A 54 -1.01 -12.19 10.76
CA ALA A 54 -0.99 -12.14 12.22
C ALA A 54 -2.40 -12.24 12.83
N PHE A 55 -3.37 -11.50 12.27
CA PHE A 55 -4.77 -11.56 12.67
C PHE A 55 -5.36 -12.96 12.50
N VAL A 56 -5.17 -13.59 11.34
CA VAL A 56 -5.64 -14.95 11.07
C VAL A 56 -5.02 -15.94 12.06
N GLN A 57 -3.72 -15.86 12.32
CA GLN A 57 -3.03 -16.72 13.26
C GLN A 57 -3.60 -16.60 14.69
N ALA A 58 -3.77 -15.36 15.19
CA ALA A 58 -4.36 -15.11 16.50
C ALA A 58 -5.81 -15.62 16.57
N ASN A 59 -6.62 -15.31 15.55
CA ASN A 59 -8.02 -15.74 15.48
C ASN A 59 -8.17 -17.27 15.43
N THR A 60 -7.31 -17.95 14.69
CA THR A 60 -7.27 -19.42 14.63
C THR A 60 -6.96 -20.01 16.00
N CYS A 61 -5.96 -19.48 16.72
CA CYS A 61 -5.61 -19.99 18.04
C CYS A 61 -6.67 -19.70 19.11
N VAL A 62 -7.28 -18.51 19.09
CA VAL A 62 -8.45 -18.21 19.95
C VAL A 62 -9.56 -19.22 19.70
N SER A 63 -9.91 -19.46 18.43
CA SER A 63 -10.93 -20.44 18.03
C SER A 63 -10.58 -21.86 18.47
N TRP A 64 -9.31 -22.25 18.42
CA TRP A 64 -8.83 -23.53 18.90
C TRP A 64 -8.96 -23.66 20.42
N PHE A 65 -8.49 -22.68 21.20
CA PHE A 65 -8.62 -22.68 22.66
C PHE A 65 -10.09 -22.79 23.09
N TYR A 66 -11.01 -22.11 22.37
CA TYR A 66 -12.45 -22.22 22.65
C TYR A 66 -13.00 -23.62 22.40
N LYS A 67 -12.49 -24.35 21.41
CA LYS A 67 -12.90 -25.74 21.14
C LYS A 67 -12.28 -26.71 22.14
N ALA A 68 -11.02 -26.51 22.50
CA ALA A 68 -10.30 -27.34 23.47
C ALA A 68 -10.88 -27.22 24.90
N GLY A 69 -11.33 -26.02 25.28
CA GLY A 69 -11.95 -25.77 26.60
C GLY A 69 -13.39 -26.28 26.75
N LYS A 70 -14.01 -26.84 25.69
CA LYS A 70 -15.33 -27.47 25.80
C LYS A 70 -15.19 -28.90 26.30
N THR A 71 -15.83 -29.21 27.42
CA THR A 71 -15.96 -30.59 27.92
C THR A 71 -16.60 -31.46 26.84
N PRO A 72 -16.02 -32.61 26.47
CA PRO A 72 -16.68 -33.54 25.56
C PRO A 72 -18.01 -34.01 26.18
N PRO A 73 -19.08 -34.19 25.39
CA PRO A 73 -20.26 -34.89 25.88
C PRO A 73 -19.86 -36.29 26.39
N PRO A 74 -20.54 -36.84 27.43
CA PRO A 74 -20.15 -38.11 28.03
C PRO A 74 -20.03 -39.20 26.96
N THR A 75 -18.89 -39.88 26.98
CA THR A 75 -18.45 -40.83 25.96
C THR A 75 -19.41 -42.02 25.91
N ALA A 76 -20.22 -42.12 24.85
CA ALA A 76 -20.76 -43.42 24.45
C ALA A 76 -19.57 -44.29 23.98
N GLN A 77 -19.47 -45.53 24.47
CA GLN A 77 -18.36 -46.43 24.12
C GLN A 77 -18.28 -46.62 22.59
N GLY A 78 -17.34 -45.95 21.96
CA GLY A 78 -17.10 -46.01 20.53
C GLY A 78 -15.70 -45.47 20.23
N ILE A 79 -14.96 -46.20 19.41
CA ILE A 79 -13.54 -46.02 19.08
C ILE A 79 -13.18 -44.54 18.88
N VAL A 80 -12.24 -44.03 19.67
CA VAL A 80 -11.75 -42.65 19.60
C VAL A 80 -10.84 -42.51 18.39
N TRP A 81 -11.31 -41.79 17.37
CA TRP A 81 -10.46 -41.31 16.27
C TRP A 81 -9.82 -39.98 16.69
N THR A 82 -8.50 -39.94 16.84
CA THR A 82 -7.75 -38.68 17.05
C THR A 82 -7.32 -38.12 15.69
N PRO A 83 -7.81 -36.93 15.27
CA PRO A 83 -7.41 -36.34 14.00
C PRO A 83 -5.99 -35.77 14.10
N ALA A 84 -5.07 -36.22 13.23
CA ALA A 84 -3.68 -35.78 13.20
C ALA A 84 -3.48 -34.29 12.81
N SER A 85 -4.50 -33.60 12.28
CA SER A 85 -4.42 -32.15 12.00
C SER A 85 -4.58 -31.28 13.23
N SER A 86 -5.20 -31.81 14.31
CA SER A 86 -5.33 -31.11 15.58
C SER A 86 -3.99 -30.92 16.27
N SER A 87 -3.09 -31.90 16.16
CA SER A 87 -1.86 -31.92 16.95
C SER A 87 -0.86 -30.83 16.55
N GLN A 88 -0.69 -30.58 15.24
CA GLN A 88 0.23 -29.53 14.79
C GLN A 88 -0.29 -28.13 15.15
N LEU A 89 -1.59 -27.88 14.93
CA LEU A 89 -2.20 -26.59 15.30
C LEU A 89 -2.18 -26.37 16.81
N GLU A 90 -2.44 -27.41 17.59
CA GLU A 90 -2.32 -27.40 19.05
C GLU A 90 -0.89 -27.06 19.49
N VAL A 91 0.12 -27.75 18.96
CA VAL A 91 1.53 -27.47 19.25
C VAL A 91 1.89 -26.03 18.88
N ASP A 92 1.45 -25.56 17.71
CA ASP A 92 1.73 -24.21 17.25
C ASP A 92 1.03 -23.15 18.12
N CYS A 93 -0.23 -23.34 18.50
CA CYS A 93 -0.96 -22.40 19.34
C CYS A 93 -0.43 -22.37 20.78
N LEU A 94 -0.10 -23.53 21.36
CA LEU A 94 0.53 -23.58 22.69
C LEU A 94 1.94 -23.01 22.68
N ARG A 95 2.71 -23.18 21.59
CA ARG A 95 4.02 -22.56 21.43
C ARG A 95 3.92 -21.04 21.30
N ASN A 96 2.97 -20.54 20.51
CA ASN A 96 2.81 -19.11 20.25
C ASN A 96 2.14 -18.38 21.42
N TYR A 97 1.28 -19.06 22.18
CA TYR A 97 0.51 -18.50 23.31
C TYR A 97 0.63 -19.41 24.55
N PRO A 98 1.81 -19.43 25.20
CA PRO A 98 2.09 -20.35 26.30
C PRO A 98 1.24 -20.09 27.56
N SER A 99 0.78 -18.86 27.79
CA SER A 99 -0.14 -18.54 28.89
C SER A 99 -1.61 -18.82 28.55
N GLY A 100 -1.87 -19.37 27.36
CA GLY A 100 -3.18 -19.87 26.97
C GLY A 100 -4.06 -18.84 26.25
N MET A 101 -5.37 -18.98 26.43
CA MET A 101 -6.39 -18.28 25.66
C MET A 101 -6.35 -16.75 25.80
N ASP A 102 -6.01 -16.23 26.97
CA ASP A 102 -6.05 -14.78 27.22
C ASP A 102 -4.93 -14.05 26.47
N ASP A 103 -3.74 -14.64 26.34
CA ASP A 103 -2.68 -14.13 25.47
C ASP A 103 -3.13 -14.10 24.00
N ALA A 104 -3.76 -15.18 23.53
CA ALA A 104 -4.27 -15.25 22.16
C ALA A 104 -5.37 -14.20 21.91
N ARG A 105 -6.23 -13.91 22.89
CA ARG A 105 -7.26 -12.86 22.80
C ARG A 105 -6.65 -11.45 22.78
N ASN A 106 -5.65 -11.21 23.63
CA ASN A 106 -4.95 -9.93 23.66
C ASN A 106 -4.22 -9.66 22.33
N ASP A 107 -3.58 -10.68 21.76
CA ASP A 107 -2.92 -10.54 20.46
C ASP A 107 -3.93 -10.43 19.31
N LEU A 108 -5.09 -11.10 19.39
CA LEU A 108 -6.19 -10.91 18.44
C LEU A 108 -6.69 -9.45 18.44
N ALA A 109 -6.95 -8.87 19.62
CA ALA A 109 -7.38 -7.48 19.73
C ALA A 109 -6.32 -6.51 19.20
N LYS A 110 -5.04 -6.78 19.49
CA LYS A 110 -3.91 -6.01 18.99
C LYS A 110 -3.79 -6.07 17.46
N THR A 111 -3.81 -7.27 16.89
CA THR A 111 -3.68 -7.47 15.43
C THR A 111 -4.88 -6.91 14.69
N GLN A 112 -6.09 -6.99 15.25
CA GLN A 112 -7.26 -6.30 14.72
C GLN A 112 -7.06 -4.78 14.66
N GLY A 113 -6.55 -4.18 15.74
CA GLY A 113 -6.26 -2.75 15.77
C GLY A 113 -5.21 -2.32 14.75
N LEU A 114 -4.12 -3.08 14.62
CA LEU A 114 -3.06 -2.82 13.63
C LEU A 114 -3.57 -2.96 12.20
N LEU A 115 -4.34 -4.01 11.90
CA LEU A 115 -4.96 -4.20 10.59
C LEU A 115 -5.91 -3.05 10.25
N SER A 116 -6.69 -2.56 11.22
CA SER A 116 -7.54 -1.38 11.04
C SER A 116 -6.73 -0.14 10.66
N VAL A 117 -5.62 0.13 11.36
CA VAL A 117 -4.74 1.27 11.04
C VAL A 117 -4.22 1.16 9.61
N SER A 118 -3.69 -0.01 9.23
CA SER A 118 -3.13 -0.23 7.90
C SER A 118 -4.17 -0.05 6.78
N LEU A 119 -5.38 -0.59 6.98
CA LEU A 119 -6.48 -0.44 6.01
C LEU A 119 -6.95 1.01 5.89
N THR A 120 -7.12 1.73 7.00
CA THR A 120 -7.51 3.15 6.97
C THR A 120 -6.43 4.01 6.34
N PHE A 121 -5.14 3.68 6.54
CA PHE A 121 -4.05 4.42 5.89
C PHE A 121 -4.02 4.14 4.38
N TYR A 122 -4.34 2.91 3.97
CA TYR A 122 -4.47 2.58 2.56
C TYR A 122 -5.60 3.35 1.90
N GLU A 123 -6.79 3.38 2.52
CA GLU A 123 -7.91 4.22 2.08
C GLU A 123 -7.48 5.69 1.97
N PHE A 124 -6.77 6.22 2.96
CA PHE A 124 -6.25 7.59 2.93
C PHE A 124 -5.31 7.84 1.73
N ALA A 125 -4.43 6.90 1.41
CA ALA A 125 -3.55 7.00 0.26
C ALA A 125 -4.31 6.96 -1.08
N LEU A 126 -5.39 6.17 -1.15
CA LEU A 126 -6.27 6.10 -2.33
C LEU A 126 -7.09 7.38 -2.48
N VAL A 127 -7.74 7.85 -1.41
CA VAL A 127 -8.53 9.10 -1.40
C VAL A 127 -7.70 10.31 -1.84
N ALA A 128 -6.40 10.34 -1.51
CA ALA A 128 -5.49 11.40 -1.93
C ALA A 128 -5.22 11.42 -3.45
N ASP A 129 -5.48 10.32 -4.17
CA ASP A 129 -5.46 10.20 -5.63
C ASP A 129 -6.82 10.62 -6.21
N ARG A 130 -7.11 11.92 -6.11
CA ARG A 130 -8.46 12.50 -6.25
C ARG A 130 -9.21 12.09 -7.51
N ASN A 131 -8.49 11.86 -8.61
CA ASN A 131 -9.02 11.56 -9.93
C ASN A 131 -8.90 10.07 -10.30
N ASP A 132 -8.48 9.21 -9.36
CA ASP A 132 -8.28 7.77 -9.51
C ASP A 132 -7.32 7.38 -10.66
N ASP A 133 -6.35 8.23 -11.02
CA ASP A 133 -5.42 7.97 -12.12
C ASP A 133 -4.11 7.26 -11.71
N ALA A 134 -3.99 6.92 -10.42
CA ALA A 134 -2.86 6.29 -9.77
C ALA A 134 -1.57 7.12 -9.81
N ILE A 135 -1.68 8.45 -9.89
CA ILE A 135 -0.56 9.38 -9.99
C ILE A 135 -0.88 10.66 -9.19
N TYR A 136 -0.19 10.88 -8.08
CA TYR A 136 -0.35 12.13 -7.32
C TYR A 136 0.17 13.35 -8.10
N SER A 137 -0.71 14.16 -8.68
CA SER A 137 -0.34 15.48 -9.19
C SER A 137 0.35 16.33 -8.10
N PRO A 138 1.11 17.38 -8.46
CA PRO A 138 1.78 18.23 -7.47
C PRO A 138 0.84 18.77 -6.37
N ILE A 139 -0.40 19.08 -6.72
CA ILE A 139 -1.42 19.57 -5.78
C ILE A 139 -1.85 18.45 -4.82
N GLU A 140 -2.13 17.26 -5.35
CA GLU A 140 -2.52 16.09 -4.56
C GLU A 140 -1.40 15.66 -3.61
N LEU A 141 -0.16 15.65 -4.09
CA LEU A 141 1.01 15.34 -3.27
C LEU A 141 1.23 16.37 -2.16
N GLN A 142 1.04 17.67 -2.45
CA GLN A 142 1.12 18.72 -1.46
C GLN A 142 0.06 18.55 -0.37
N ASP A 143 -1.19 18.28 -0.75
CA ASP A 143 -2.30 18.09 0.18
C ASP A 143 -2.14 16.79 0.99
N LEU A 144 -1.65 15.71 0.38
CA LEU A 144 -1.30 14.46 1.04
C LEU A 144 -0.21 14.66 2.11
N LEU A 145 0.89 15.33 1.76
CA LEU A 145 1.96 15.58 2.72
C LEU A 145 1.48 16.50 3.86
N ARG A 146 0.70 17.54 3.54
CA ARG A 146 0.14 18.44 4.55
C ARG A 146 -0.79 17.71 5.53
N SER A 147 -1.73 16.91 5.03
CA SER A 147 -2.65 16.13 5.86
C SER A 147 -1.93 15.09 6.73
N LEU A 148 -0.72 14.69 6.33
CA LEU A 148 0.21 13.88 7.10
C LEU A 148 1.16 14.67 8.02
N THR A 149 0.99 15.98 8.16
CA THR A 149 1.86 16.89 8.92
C THR A 149 3.33 16.86 8.45
N LEU A 150 3.53 16.59 7.16
CA LEU A 150 4.83 16.63 6.49
C LEU A 150 4.99 17.94 5.72
N SER A 151 6.24 18.35 5.51
CA SER A 151 6.56 19.53 4.70
C SER A 151 6.59 19.15 3.21
N TYR A 152 6.11 20.05 2.36
CA TYR A 152 6.19 19.89 0.90
C TYR A 152 7.17 20.91 0.30
N HIS A 153 8.02 20.43 -0.59
CA HIS A 153 8.97 21.23 -1.34
C HIS A 153 8.97 20.77 -2.80
N ASP A 154 8.58 21.65 -3.72
CA ASP A 154 8.37 21.33 -5.16
C ASP A 154 9.59 20.70 -5.84
N ALA A 155 10.81 21.01 -5.37
CA ALA A 155 12.06 20.50 -5.94
C ALA A 155 12.60 19.23 -5.24
N GLU A 156 11.81 18.60 -4.37
CA GLU A 156 12.27 17.39 -3.69
C GLU A 156 12.29 16.17 -4.62
N PRO A 157 13.35 15.33 -4.55
CA PRO A 157 13.39 14.08 -5.29
C PRO A 157 12.27 13.12 -4.88
N THR A 158 11.69 12.43 -5.86
CA THR A 158 10.65 11.39 -5.68
C THR A 158 10.99 10.40 -4.55
N LEU A 159 12.24 9.92 -4.50
CA LEU A 159 12.68 8.97 -3.48
C LEU A 159 12.57 9.54 -2.05
N LYS A 160 12.86 10.83 -1.87
CA LYS A 160 12.77 11.50 -0.57
C LYS A 160 11.31 11.65 -0.13
N GLN A 161 10.42 11.98 -1.07
CA GLN A 161 8.99 12.08 -0.82
C GLN A 161 8.39 10.72 -0.46
N VAL A 162 8.73 9.65 -1.20
CA VAL A 162 8.32 8.28 -0.86
C VAL A 162 8.83 7.90 0.53
N ALA A 163 10.10 8.14 0.83
CA ALA A 163 10.67 7.83 2.14
C ALA A 163 9.90 8.53 3.27
N ALA A 164 9.62 9.83 3.13
CA ALA A 164 8.86 10.59 4.12
C ALA A 164 7.43 10.04 4.32
N LEU A 165 6.74 9.67 3.24
CA LEU A 165 5.41 9.06 3.30
C LEU A 165 5.45 7.70 4.02
N THR A 166 6.40 6.83 3.66
CA THR A 166 6.54 5.50 4.27
C THR A 166 6.97 5.57 5.73
N GLU A 167 7.88 6.49 6.09
CA GLU A 167 8.30 6.70 7.49
C GLU A 167 7.13 7.22 8.33
N ARG A 168 6.31 8.09 7.77
CA ARG A 168 5.10 8.59 8.44
C ARG A 168 4.08 7.49 8.67
N PHE A 169 3.81 6.68 7.64
CA PHE A 169 2.99 5.48 7.78
C PHE A 169 3.52 4.57 8.89
N ASP A 170 4.80 4.21 8.84
CA ASP A 170 5.41 3.30 9.80
C ASP A 170 5.35 3.85 11.24
N SER A 171 5.52 5.17 11.42
CA SER A 171 5.39 5.82 12.72
C SER A 171 3.97 5.71 13.26
N TRP A 172 2.97 6.14 12.49
CA TRP A 172 1.58 6.12 12.94
C TRP A 172 1.04 4.69 13.10
N TYR A 173 1.50 3.74 12.29
CA TYR A 173 1.24 2.32 12.47
C TYR A 173 1.77 1.80 13.81
N ARG A 174 3.05 2.06 14.13
CA ARG A 174 3.65 1.62 15.40
C ARG A 174 2.94 2.22 16.62
N ASP A 175 2.59 3.50 16.54
CA ASP A 175 1.92 4.23 17.63
C ASP A 175 0.41 3.99 17.66
N ARG A 176 -0.15 3.27 16.68
CA ARG A 176 -1.61 3.07 16.47
C ARG A 176 -2.38 4.39 16.46
N ASN A 177 -1.79 5.40 15.83
CA ASN A 177 -2.27 6.78 15.89
C ASN A 177 -3.45 7.02 14.93
N MET A 178 -4.58 6.39 15.25
CA MET A 178 -5.83 6.55 14.48
C MET A 178 -6.35 7.98 14.52
N ASP A 179 -6.19 8.68 15.64
CA ASP A 179 -6.68 10.06 15.77
C ASP A 179 -6.00 11.00 14.77
N ALA A 180 -4.67 10.93 14.65
CA ALA A 180 -3.93 11.73 13.66
C ALA A 180 -4.30 11.33 12.23
N LEU A 181 -4.51 10.03 11.97
CA LEU A 181 -4.93 9.54 10.66
C LEU A 181 -6.32 10.06 10.27
N MET A 182 -7.28 10.00 11.19
CA MET A 182 -8.64 10.50 10.97
C MET A 182 -8.64 12.03 10.81
N GLN A 183 -7.79 12.75 11.54
CA GLN A 183 -7.61 14.19 11.35
C GLN A 183 -7.05 14.51 9.97
N GLY A 184 -6.07 13.75 9.49
CA GLY A 184 -5.53 13.88 8.13
C GLY A 184 -6.60 13.61 7.06
N MET A 185 -7.38 12.53 7.24
CA MET A 185 -8.50 12.23 6.35
C MET A 185 -9.54 13.36 6.32
N SER A 186 -9.82 13.97 7.48
CA SER A 186 -10.70 15.14 7.56
C SER A 186 -10.15 16.34 6.77
N ASP A 187 -8.85 16.62 6.83
CA ASP A 187 -8.22 17.70 6.04
C ASP A 187 -8.35 17.44 4.53
N LEU A 188 -8.17 16.19 4.07
CA LEU A 188 -8.46 15.83 2.67
C LEU A 188 -9.94 16.06 2.33
N TYR A 189 -10.87 15.67 3.20
CA TYR A 189 -12.30 15.89 2.95
C TYR A 189 -12.67 17.38 2.92
N GLU A 190 -12.07 18.21 3.76
CA GLU A 190 -12.29 19.66 3.73
C GLU A 190 -11.80 20.29 2.40
N ARG A 191 -10.80 19.68 1.76
CA ARG A 191 -10.26 20.09 0.45
C ARG A 191 -11.04 19.52 -0.75
N GLY A 192 -12.05 18.70 -0.50
CA GLY A 192 -12.93 18.15 -1.52
C GLY A 192 -12.55 16.77 -2.06
N TYR A 193 -11.56 16.10 -1.46
CA TYR A 193 -11.26 14.70 -1.73
C TYR A 193 -12.36 13.82 -1.12
N ARG A 194 -12.72 12.70 -1.75
CA ARG A 194 -13.78 11.81 -1.26
C ARG A 194 -13.43 10.39 -1.66
N VAL A 195 -13.89 9.43 -0.86
CA VAL A 195 -13.87 8.02 -1.24
C VAL A 195 -14.65 7.83 -2.53
N THR A 196 -13.98 7.34 -3.56
CA THR A 196 -14.56 7.05 -4.87
C THR A 196 -15.05 5.59 -4.93
N PRO A 197 -15.85 5.23 -5.94
CA PRO A 197 -16.12 3.82 -6.21
C PRO A 197 -14.86 3.01 -6.53
N SER A 198 -13.85 3.64 -7.14
CA SER A 198 -12.56 2.99 -7.45
C SER A 198 -11.83 2.61 -6.17
N ASP A 199 -11.75 3.54 -5.21
CA ASP A 199 -11.15 3.29 -3.89
C ASP A 199 -11.78 2.09 -3.19
N ARG A 200 -13.10 1.96 -3.26
CA ARG A 200 -13.83 0.84 -2.64
C ARG A 200 -13.48 -0.49 -3.28
N VAL A 201 -13.39 -0.54 -4.60
CA VAL A 201 -12.98 -1.75 -5.32
C VAL A 201 -11.57 -2.17 -4.91
N GLU A 202 -10.66 -1.20 -4.81
CA GLU A 202 -9.28 -1.46 -4.43
C GLU A 202 -9.14 -1.85 -2.95
N LEU A 203 -9.92 -1.24 -2.06
CA LEU A 203 -10.04 -1.66 -0.67
C LEU A 203 -10.61 -3.07 -0.55
N ASP A 204 -11.69 -3.40 -1.26
CA ASP A 204 -12.28 -4.75 -1.25
C ASP A 204 -11.27 -5.80 -1.72
N ARG A 205 -10.47 -5.46 -2.75
CA ARG A 205 -9.38 -6.32 -3.25
C ARG A 205 -8.31 -6.56 -2.19
N VAL A 206 -7.95 -5.53 -1.43
CA VAL A 206 -6.93 -5.62 -0.38
C VAL A 206 -7.48 -6.16 0.94
N MET A 207 -8.81 -6.11 1.17
CA MET A 207 -9.50 -6.70 2.32
C MET A 207 -9.81 -8.19 2.14
N GLY A 208 -10.13 -8.64 0.91
CA GLY A 208 -10.26 -10.06 0.56
C GLY A 208 -8.99 -10.87 0.76
#